data_AF-A0A2W4P780-F1
#
_entry.id   AF-A0A2W4P780-F1
#
_cell.length_a   1.000
_cell.length_b   1.000
_cell.length_c   1.000
_cell.angle_alpha   90.00
_cell.angle_beta   90.00
_cell.angle_gamma   90.00
#
_symmetry.space_group_name_H-M   'P 1'
#
loop_
_entity.id
_entity.type
_entity.pdbx_description
1 polymer ?
#
loop_
_entity_poly.entity_id
_entity_poly.type
_entity_poly.pdbx_seq_one_letter_code
_entity_poly.pdbx_strand_id
1 'polypeptide(L)'
;MRKTLFYICFCLPVFGFCQGQFQQESAGAVSFASGRVIQLLDAIPDDMLDWKPADGVRSFREVFAHIAQSNYFFGSRLGVAVPAGVDVMNLPATLKTKDQLKSALGDSFNYLSDAMRNTKDDTLPDKVEFPFPGEYTTMSAILIALTHMREHMGQLIAYSRFNGITPPWSE
;
A
#
# COMPACT_ATOMS: atom_id res chain seq x y z
N MET A 1 -39.78 49.84 31.63
CA MET A 1 -38.40 49.32 31.49
C MET A 1 -38.48 47.82 31.24
N ARG A 2 -38.25 47.36 30.01
CA ARG A 2 -38.35 45.95 29.63
C ARG A 2 -36.94 45.49 29.19
N LYS A 3 -36.31 44.62 29.98
CA LYS A 3 -34.96 44.10 29.70
C LYS A 3 -35.09 42.96 28.69
N THR A 4 -34.65 43.19 27.46
CA THR A 4 -34.58 42.14 26.44
C THR A 4 -33.29 41.36 26.65
N LEU A 5 -33.42 40.10 27.07
CA LEU A 5 -32.30 39.18 27.26
C LEU A 5 -31.97 38.55 25.89
N PHE A 6 -30.82 38.90 25.31
CA PHE A 6 -30.30 38.22 24.13
C PHE A 6 -29.62 36.91 24.56
N TYR A 7 -30.26 35.78 24.31
CA TYR A 7 -29.60 34.48 24.36
C TYR A 7 -28.81 34.30 23.06
N ILE A 8 -27.50 34.53 23.11
CA ILE A 8 -26.59 34.10 22.04
C ILE A 8 -26.43 32.59 22.19
N CYS A 9 -27.12 31.84 21.33
CA CYS A 9 -26.90 30.40 21.20
C CYS A 9 -25.55 30.21 20.50
N PHE A 10 -24.51 29.86 21.27
CA PHE A 10 -23.24 29.40 20.71
C PHE A 10 -23.48 28.00 20.12
N CYS A 11 -23.86 27.94 18.85
CA CYS A 11 -23.68 26.73 18.06
C CYS A 11 -22.18 26.57 17.83
N LEU A 12 -21.48 25.90 18.76
CA LEU A 12 -20.15 25.34 18.48
C LEU A 12 -20.33 24.34 17.35
N PRO A 13 -19.79 24.58 16.14
CA PRO A 13 -19.80 23.54 15.16
C PRO A 13 -18.82 22.47 15.63
N VAL A 14 -19.33 21.26 15.87
CA VAL A 14 -18.52 20.08 16.15
C VAL A 14 -17.84 19.67 14.83
N PHE A 15 -16.86 20.45 14.37
CA PHE A 15 -15.99 20.11 13.23
C PHE A 15 -14.85 19.18 13.66
N GLY A 16 -15.15 18.19 14.52
CA GLY A 16 -14.14 17.34 15.16
C GLY A 16 -14.19 15.87 14.77
N PHE A 17 -15.15 15.44 13.95
CA PHE A 17 -15.26 14.02 13.59
C PHE A 17 -14.65 13.74 12.22
N CYS A 18 -13.66 12.83 12.21
CA CYS A 18 -13.06 12.16 11.06
C CYS A 18 -11.89 12.83 10.31
N GLN A 19 -11.21 13.84 10.87
CA GLN A 19 -9.94 14.30 10.26
C GLN A 19 -8.92 13.15 10.23
N GLY A 20 -8.32 12.91 9.07
CA GLY A 20 -7.37 11.83 8.85
C GLY A 20 -7.96 10.42 8.83
N GLN A 21 -9.29 10.24 8.95
CA GLN A 21 -9.91 8.91 9.02
C GLN A 21 -9.60 8.08 7.78
N PHE A 22 -9.70 8.69 6.59
CA PHE A 22 -9.40 8.02 5.32
C PHE A 22 -7.97 7.49 5.28
N GLN A 23 -7.01 8.28 5.76
CA GLN A 23 -5.59 7.93 5.81
C GLN A 23 -5.33 6.79 6.79
N GLN A 24 -5.96 6.84 7.98
CA GLN A 24 -5.82 5.79 8.98
C GLN A 24 -6.42 4.47 8.50
N GLU A 25 -7.60 4.50 7.87
CA GLU A 25 -8.23 3.32 7.28
C GLU A 25 -7.42 2.77 6.10
N SER A 26 -6.88 3.65 5.25
CA SER A 26 -6.01 3.25 4.14
C SER A 26 -4.74 2.55 4.64
N ALA A 27 -4.07 3.10 5.66
CA ALA A 27 -2.92 2.46 6.28
C ALA A 27 -3.27 1.14 6.99
N GLY A 28 -4.46 1.06 7.60
CA GLY A 28 -5.00 -0.20 8.13
C GLY A 28 -5.20 -1.25 7.03
N ALA A 29 -5.70 -0.84 5.87
CA ALA A 29 -5.87 -1.71 4.71
C ALA A 29 -4.53 -2.19 4.14
N VAL A 30 -3.48 -1.34 4.15
CA VAL A 30 -2.09 -1.74 3.84
C VAL A 30 -1.61 -2.82 4.81
N SER A 31 -1.81 -2.60 6.12
CA SER A 31 -1.37 -3.51 7.18
C SER A 31 -2.02 -4.89 7.07
N PHE A 32 -3.30 -4.94 6.70
CA PHE A 32 -3.97 -6.22 6.42
C PHE A 32 -3.36 -6.92 5.20
N ALA A 33 -3.15 -6.18 4.10
CA ALA A 33 -2.64 -6.76 2.86
C ALA A 33 -1.19 -7.26 3.03
N SER A 34 -0.35 -6.50 3.74
CA SER A 34 1.05 -6.87 4.01
C SER A 34 1.14 -8.20 4.76
N GLY A 35 0.31 -8.38 5.79
CA GLY A 35 0.24 -9.64 6.53
C GLY A 35 -0.11 -10.83 5.64
N ARG A 36 -1.08 -10.67 4.73
CA ARG A 36 -1.46 -11.71 3.76
C ARG A 36 -0.35 -12.02 2.76
N VAL A 37 0.31 -10.99 2.22
CA VAL A 37 1.41 -11.14 1.27
C VAL A 37 2.60 -11.86 1.92
N ILE A 38 2.97 -11.50 3.15
CA ILE A 38 4.06 -12.15 3.88
C ILE A 38 3.71 -13.61 4.23
N GLN A 39 2.47 -13.88 4.65
CA GLN A 39 2.00 -15.24 4.89
C GLN A 39 2.07 -16.13 3.64
N LEU A 40 1.76 -15.58 2.46
CA LEU A 40 1.94 -16.31 1.19
C LEU A 40 3.41 -16.58 0.90
N LEU A 41 4.27 -15.59 1.06
CA LEU A 41 5.71 -15.76 0.86
C LEU A 41 6.27 -16.87 1.75
N ASP A 42 5.86 -16.93 3.01
CA ASP A 42 6.29 -17.96 3.95
C ASP A 42 5.79 -19.35 3.55
N ALA A 43 4.57 -19.47 3.03
CA ALA A 43 3.97 -20.74 2.61
C ALA A 43 4.51 -21.28 1.27
N ILE A 44 5.06 -20.43 0.41
CA ILE A 44 5.60 -20.84 -0.90
C ILE A 44 6.98 -21.48 -0.72
N PRO A 45 7.23 -22.71 -1.23
CA PRO A 45 8.56 -23.32 -1.18
C PRO A 45 9.64 -22.50 -1.92
N ASP A 46 10.88 -22.52 -1.42
CA ASP A 46 11.98 -21.71 -1.96
C ASP A 46 12.30 -22.04 -3.43
N ASP A 47 12.20 -23.31 -3.82
CA ASP A 47 12.42 -23.80 -5.19
C ASP A 47 11.31 -23.38 -6.16
N MET A 48 10.17 -22.89 -5.64
CA MET A 48 9.07 -22.38 -6.43
C MET A 48 9.10 -20.87 -6.63
N LEU A 49 10.04 -20.14 -6.03
CA LEU A 49 10.11 -18.68 -6.17
C LEU A 49 10.22 -18.21 -7.63
N ASP A 50 10.80 -19.04 -8.50
CA ASP A 50 10.96 -18.76 -9.93
C ASP A 50 9.87 -19.37 -10.82
N TRP A 51 8.88 -20.04 -10.23
CA TRP A 51 7.71 -20.50 -10.96
C TRP A 51 6.88 -19.32 -11.48
N LYS A 52 6.40 -19.45 -12.72
CA LYS A 52 5.48 -18.52 -13.39
C LYS A 52 4.44 -19.30 -14.21
N PRO A 53 3.22 -18.78 -14.37
CA PRO A 53 2.15 -19.51 -15.05
C PRO A 53 2.33 -19.61 -16.57
N ALA A 54 3.03 -18.65 -17.18
CA ALA A 54 3.30 -18.59 -18.61
C ALA A 54 4.48 -17.66 -18.92
N ASP A 55 5.00 -17.75 -20.14
CA ASP A 55 5.98 -16.79 -20.64
C ASP A 55 5.40 -15.37 -20.70
N GLY A 56 6.24 -14.38 -20.38
CA GLY A 56 5.84 -12.98 -20.28
C GLY A 56 5.10 -12.61 -18.99
N VAL A 57 4.78 -13.59 -18.13
CA VAL A 57 4.13 -13.35 -16.83
C VAL A 57 5.16 -13.38 -15.71
N ARG A 58 5.05 -12.45 -14.75
CA ARG A 58 5.93 -12.42 -13.56
C ARG A 58 5.85 -13.72 -12.76
N SER A 59 7.01 -14.22 -12.33
CA SER A 59 7.13 -15.29 -11.34
C SER A 59 6.69 -14.86 -9.95
N PHE A 60 6.58 -15.81 -9.01
CA PHE A 60 6.34 -15.48 -7.60
C PHE A 60 7.32 -14.42 -7.07
N ARG A 61 8.63 -14.67 -7.21
CA ARG A 61 9.69 -13.74 -6.79
C ARG A 61 9.52 -12.36 -7.41
N GLU A 62 9.23 -12.33 -8.71
CA GLU A 62 9.07 -11.07 -9.44
C GLU A 62 7.83 -10.30 -8.99
N VAL A 63 6.72 -10.99 -8.65
CA VAL A 63 5.52 -10.34 -8.08
C VAL A 63 5.82 -9.76 -6.70
N PHE A 64 6.47 -10.50 -5.80
CA PHE A 64 6.85 -10.00 -4.48
C PHE A 64 7.78 -8.79 -4.57
N ALA A 65 8.81 -8.87 -5.42
CA ALA A 65 9.73 -7.77 -5.62
C ALA A 65 9.05 -6.53 -6.24
N HIS A 66 8.12 -6.74 -7.17
CA HIS A 66 7.33 -5.69 -7.79
C HIS A 66 6.39 -4.99 -6.79
N ILE A 67 5.80 -5.73 -5.83
CA ILE A 67 5.05 -5.13 -4.73
C ILE A 67 5.95 -4.19 -3.91
N ALA A 68 7.15 -4.65 -3.52
CA ALA A 68 8.06 -3.83 -2.74
C ALA A 68 8.49 -2.55 -3.48
N GLN A 69 8.85 -2.69 -4.76
CA GLN A 69 9.16 -1.55 -5.64
C GLN A 69 7.99 -0.56 -5.74
N SER A 70 6.78 -1.07 -5.95
CA SER A 70 5.58 -0.25 -6.14
C SER A 70 5.19 0.50 -4.87
N ASN A 71 5.37 -0.11 -3.70
CA ASN A 71 5.14 0.56 -2.42
C ASN A 71 6.04 1.80 -2.25
N TYR A 72 7.34 1.70 -2.61
CA TYR A 72 8.22 2.87 -2.61
C TYR A 72 7.80 3.92 -3.63
N PHE A 73 7.42 3.50 -4.83
CA PHE A 73 6.92 4.39 -5.86
C PHE A 73 5.70 5.18 -5.36
N PHE A 74 4.67 4.51 -4.83
CA PHE A 74 3.46 5.18 -4.37
C PHE A 74 3.70 6.05 -3.14
N GLY A 75 4.48 5.60 -2.15
CA GLY A 75 4.80 6.43 -0.98
C GLY A 75 5.56 7.71 -1.36
N SER A 76 6.42 7.65 -2.40
CA SER A 76 7.09 8.85 -2.92
C SER A 76 6.13 9.86 -3.56
N ARG A 77 5.00 9.38 -4.09
CA ARG A 77 3.93 10.22 -4.64
C ARG A 77 3.08 10.90 -3.57
N LEU A 78 3.22 10.47 -2.32
CA LEU A 78 2.65 11.14 -1.14
C LEU A 78 3.64 12.15 -0.51
N GLY A 79 4.74 12.47 -1.20
CA GLY A 79 5.72 13.48 -0.76
C GLY A 79 6.76 12.97 0.23
N VAL A 80 6.81 11.66 0.51
CA VAL A 80 7.82 11.07 1.41
C VAL A 80 9.07 10.71 0.62
N ALA A 81 10.24 11.19 1.03
CA ALA A 81 11.50 10.81 0.39
C ALA A 81 11.75 9.30 0.53
N VAL A 82 12.17 8.65 -0.55
CA VAL A 82 12.59 7.24 -0.51
C VAL A 82 13.81 7.12 0.42
N PRO A 83 13.88 6.11 1.31
CA PRO A 83 15.01 5.94 2.21
C PRO A 83 16.36 5.84 1.47
N ALA A 84 17.40 6.42 2.07
CA ALA A 84 18.74 6.37 1.50
C ALA A 84 19.21 4.92 1.31
N GLY A 85 19.83 4.63 0.16
CA GLY A 85 20.31 3.28 -0.18
C GLY A 85 19.27 2.37 -0.83
N VAL A 86 18.00 2.79 -0.93
CA VAL A 86 16.99 2.06 -1.69
C VAL A 86 17.04 2.48 -3.16
N ASP A 87 17.62 1.63 -4.00
CA ASP A 87 17.52 1.76 -5.45
C ASP A 87 16.21 1.12 -5.92
N VAL A 88 15.14 1.92 -5.96
CA VAL A 88 13.79 1.46 -6.33
C VAL A 88 13.78 0.80 -7.71
N MET A 89 14.55 1.33 -8.68
CA MET A 89 14.53 0.84 -10.06
C MET A 89 15.19 -0.53 -10.17
N ASN A 90 16.30 -0.74 -9.46
CA ASN A 90 17.03 -2.00 -9.49
C ASN A 90 16.58 -3.00 -8.41
N LEU A 91 15.70 -2.61 -7.48
CA LEU A 91 15.24 -3.46 -6.37
C LEU A 91 14.80 -4.86 -6.84
N PRO A 92 13.99 -5.05 -7.90
CA PRO A 92 13.60 -6.39 -8.32
C PRO A 92 14.75 -7.28 -8.79
N ALA A 93 15.82 -6.68 -9.30
CA ALA A 93 17.00 -7.42 -9.73
C ALA A 93 17.86 -7.89 -8.55
N THR A 94 17.73 -7.31 -7.35
CA THR A 94 18.57 -7.62 -6.18
C THR A 94 17.95 -8.64 -5.23
N LEU A 95 16.62 -8.76 -5.20
CA LEU A 95 15.90 -9.67 -4.30
C LEU A 95 15.89 -11.09 -4.88
N LYS A 96 16.74 -11.98 -4.35
CA LYS A 96 16.90 -13.36 -4.83
C LYS A 96 16.37 -14.40 -3.86
N THR A 97 16.53 -14.16 -2.57
CA THR A 97 16.13 -15.11 -1.52
C THR A 97 14.83 -14.72 -0.87
N LYS A 98 14.16 -15.70 -0.22
CA LYS A 98 12.95 -15.45 0.56
C LYS A 98 13.18 -14.42 1.67
N ASP A 99 14.31 -14.49 2.37
CA ASP A 99 14.65 -13.53 3.43
C ASP A 99 14.81 -12.10 2.90
N GLN A 100 15.47 -11.93 1.75
CA GLN A 100 15.61 -10.63 1.09
C GLN A 100 14.23 -10.08 0.69
N LEU A 101 13.37 -10.92 0.10
CA LEU A 101 12.01 -10.54 -0.25
C LEU A 101 11.20 -10.13 0.98
N LYS A 102 11.28 -10.92 2.06
CA LYS A 102 10.54 -10.66 3.30
C LYS A 102 10.95 -9.34 3.95
N SER A 103 12.26 -9.07 4.03
CA SER A 103 12.79 -7.79 4.53
C SER A 103 12.29 -6.63 3.67
N ALA A 104 12.51 -6.69 2.35
CA ALA A 104 12.13 -5.60 1.44
C ALA A 104 10.62 -5.34 1.42
N LEU A 105 9.79 -6.40 1.48
CA LEU A 105 8.35 -6.27 1.61
C LEU A 105 7.98 -5.56 2.92
N GLY A 106 8.51 -6.02 4.06
CA GLY A 106 8.26 -5.40 5.36
C GLY A 106 8.62 -3.91 5.37
N ASP A 107 9.81 -3.56 4.91
CA ASP A 107 10.30 -2.18 4.87
C ASP A 107 9.43 -1.32 3.96
N SER A 108 9.10 -1.81 2.77
CA SER A 108 8.29 -1.07 1.80
C SER A 108 6.84 -0.87 2.25
N PHE A 109 6.23 -1.86 2.93
CA PHE A 109 4.88 -1.74 3.47
C PHE A 109 4.82 -0.77 4.64
N ASN A 110 5.81 -0.79 5.52
CA ASN A 110 5.93 0.20 6.60
C ASN A 110 6.07 1.61 6.01
N TYR A 111 6.96 1.79 5.04
CA TYR A 111 7.13 3.05 4.33
C TYR A 111 5.82 3.57 3.71
N LEU A 112 5.08 2.72 2.98
CA LEU A 112 3.81 3.12 2.37
C LEU A 112 2.73 3.43 3.41
N SER A 113 2.61 2.58 4.44
CA SER A 113 1.65 2.76 5.54
C SER A 113 1.89 4.07 6.28
N ASP A 114 3.15 4.38 6.59
CA ASP A 114 3.52 5.62 7.28
C ASP A 114 3.32 6.84 6.37
N ALA A 115 3.61 6.74 5.08
CA ALA A 115 3.31 7.80 4.12
C ALA A 115 1.81 8.12 4.06
N MET A 116 0.95 7.09 4.02
CA MET A 116 -0.50 7.26 4.07
C MET A 116 -0.95 7.92 5.37
N ARG A 117 -0.53 7.40 6.54
CA ARG A 117 -0.93 7.94 7.85
C ARG A 117 -0.59 9.42 8.03
N ASN A 118 0.55 9.84 7.48
CA ASN A 118 1.08 11.20 7.65
C ASN A 118 0.63 12.16 6.55
N THR A 119 -0.15 11.69 5.56
CA THR A 119 -0.74 12.56 4.54
C THR A 119 -1.79 13.49 5.17
N LYS A 120 -1.70 14.79 4.93
CA LYS A 120 -2.64 15.77 5.50
C LYS A 120 -3.94 15.82 4.70
N ASP A 121 -5.07 16.00 5.39
CA ASP A 121 -6.40 16.09 4.76
C ASP A 121 -6.48 17.19 3.70
N ASP A 122 -5.88 18.35 3.95
CA ASP A 122 -5.90 19.51 3.06
C ASP A 122 -5.08 19.30 1.78
N THR A 123 -4.16 18.32 1.76
CA THR A 123 -3.35 17.95 0.59
C THR A 123 -3.95 16.83 -0.26
N LEU A 124 -5.04 16.19 0.18
CA LEU A 124 -5.74 15.16 -0.60
C LEU A 124 -6.17 15.60 -2.02
N PRO A 125 -6.62 16.84 -2.26
CA PRO A 125 -6.97 17.32 -3.60
C PRO A 125 -5.76 17.81 -4.43
N ASP A 126 -4.56 17.89 -3.84
CA ASP A 126 -3.38 18.38 -4.55
C ASP A 126 -3.02 17.46 -5.72
N LYS A 127 -2.62 18.05 -6.85
CA LYS A 127 -2.25 17.30 -8.06
C LYS A 127 -0.94 16.56 -7.85
N VAL A 128 -0.89 15.33 -8.34
CA VAL A 128 0.29 14.46 -8.30
C VAL A 128 0.52 13.88 -9.70
N GLU A 129 1.79 13.82 -10.12
CA GLU A 129 2.16 13.29 -11.43
C GLU A 129 2.36 11.78 -11.41
N PHE A 130 1.78 11.10 -12.40
CA PHE A 130 2.02 9.69 -12.68
C PHE A 130 2.54 9.52 -14.12
N PRO A 131 3.30 8.45 -14.40
CA PRO A 131 3.85 8.17 -15.73
C PRO A 131 2.81 7.62 -16.72
N PHE A 132 1.52 7.67 -16.38
CA PHE A 132 0.42 7.19 -17.21
C PHE A 132 -0.62 8.30 -17.43
N PRO A 133 -1.38 8.28 -18.54
CA PRO A 133 -2.31 9.35 -18.89
C PRO A 133 -3.39 9.58 -17.82
N GLY A 134 -3.75 10.84 -17.58
CA GLY A 134 -4.85 11.22 -16.69
C GLY A 134 -4.47 12.37 -15.74
N GLU A 135 -5.45 12.83 -14.98
CA GLU A 135 -5.26 13.74 -13.86
C GLU A 135 -5.44 12.99 -12.54
N TYR A 136 -4.48 13.14 -11.64
CA TYR A 136 -4.44 12.42 -10.37
C TYR A 136 -4.20 13.40 -9.22
N THR A 137 -4.73 13.05 -8.06
CA THR A 137 -4.46 13.75 -6.81
C THR A 137 -3.75 12.85 -5.81
N THR A 138 -3.34 13.42 -4.69
CA THR A 138 -2.84 12.64 -3.53
C THR A 138 -3.84 11.56 -3.11
N MET A 139 -5.14 11.86 -3.11
CA MET A 139 -6.18 10.86 -2.86
C MET A 139 -6.18 9.75 -3.92
N SER A 140 -6.05 10.10 -5.21
CA SER A 140 -5.91 9.10 -6.28
C SER A 140 -4.69 8.20 -6.06
N ALA A 141 -3.55 8.77 -5.65
CA ALA A 141 -2.34 7.99 -5.37
C ALA A 141 -2.55 6.94 -4.28
N ILE A 142 -3.25 7.29 -3.19
CA ILE A 142 -3.60 6.35 -2.12
C ILE A 142 -4.51 5.23 -2.65
N LEU A 143 -5.58 5.59 -3.37
CA LEU A 143 -6.55 4.61 -3.89
C LEU A 143 -5.92 3.66 -4.92
N ILE A 144 -5.04 4.16 -5.78
CA ILE A 144 -4.30 3.35 -6.75
C ILE A 144 -3.35 2.39 -6.02
N ALA A 145 -2.63 2.86 -5.01
CA ALA A 145 -1.74 2.00 -4.22
C ALA A 145 -2.51 0.86 -3.53
N LEU A 146 -3.66 1.17 -2.91
CA LEU A 146 -4.56 0.18 -2.30
C LEU A 146 -5.09 -0.83 -3.31
N THR A 147 -5.43 -0.39 -4.52
CA THR A 147 -5.93 -1.29 -5.56
C THR A 147 -4.80 -2.21 -6.04
N HIS A 148 -3.65 -1.64 -6.37
CA HIS A 148 -2.47 -2.35 -6.87
C HIS A 148 -2.01 -3.47 -5.93
N MET A 149 -1.90 -3.20 -4.62
CA MET A 149 -1.51 -4.24 -3.65
C MET A 149 -2.52 -5.39 -3.61
N ARG A 150 -3.82 -5.11 -3.78
CA ARG A 150 -4.88 -6.11 -3.72
C ARG A 150 -4.93 -6.94 -4.99
N GLU A 151 -4.67 -6.33 -6.14
CA GLU A 151 -4.51 -7.04 -7.42
C GLU A 151 -3.37 -8.06 -7.34
N HIS A 152 -2.19 -7.64 -6.86
CA HIS A 152 -1.06 -8.56 -6.74
C HIS A 152 -1.22 -9.58 -5.60
N MET A 153 -1.89 -9.24 -4.51
CA MET A 153 -2.27 -10.23 -3.50
C MET A 153 -3.21 -11.29 -4.10
N GLY A 154 -4.21 -10.89 -4.88
CA GLY A 154 -5.09 -11.81 -5.61
C GLY A 154 -4.33 -12.69 -6.61
N GLN A 155 -3.39 -12.10 -7.34
CA GLN A 155 -2.49 -12.82 -8.25
C GLN A 155 -1.69 -13.90 -7.51
N LEU A 156 -1.07 -13.56 -6.38
CA LEU A 156 -0.31 -14.53 -5.57
C LEU A 156 -1.20 -15.64 -5.02
N ILE A 157 -2.42 -15.33 -4.57
CA ILE A 157 -3.39 -16.34 -4.14
C ILE A 157 -3.71 -17.32 -5.27
N ALA A 158 -3.99 -16.81 -6.47
CA ALA A 158 -4.28 -17.63 -7.64
C ALA A 158 -3.09 -18.51 -8.01
N TYR A 159 -1.87 -17.96 -7.98
CA TYR A 159 -0.65 -18.71 -8.23
C TYR A 159 -0.44 -19.82 -7.21
N SER A 160 -0.60 -19.52 -5.91
CA SER A 160 -0.43 -20.50 -4.83
C SER A 160 -1.43 -21.65 -5.01
N ARG A 161 -2.72 -21.35 -5.18
CA ARG A 161 -3.75 -22.37 -5.38
C ARG A 161 -3.52 -23.22 -6.62
N PHE A 162 -3.08 -22.61 -7.72
CA PHE A 162 -2.72 -23.33 -8.94
C PHE A 162 -1.60 -24.35 -8.72
N ASN A 163 -0.66 -24.05 -7.82
CA ASN A 163 0.45 -24.92 -7.45
C ASN A 163 0.17 -25.81 -6.23
N GLY A 164 -1.10 -25.96 -5.83
CA GLY A 164 -1.47 -26.80 -4.69
C GLY A 164 -1.06 -26.24 -3.32
N ILE A 165 -0.65 -24.97 -3.25
CA ILE A 165 -0.32 -24.28 -2.00
C ILE A 165 -1.59 -23.60 -1.48
N THR A 166 -2.09 -24.05 -0.33
CA THR A 166 -3.23 -23.43 0.35
C THR A 166 -2.76 -22.18 1.09
N PRO A 167 -3.35 -20.99 0.84
CA PRO A 167 -3.06 -19.80 1.65
C PRO A 167 -3.40 -20.06 3.13
N PRO A 168 -2.49 -19.74 4.08
CA PRO A 168 -2.59 -20.16 5.49
C PRO A 168 -3.87 -19.76 6.22
N TRP A 169 -4.60 -18.76 5.73
CA TRP A 169 -5.82 -18.25 6.34
C TRP A 169 -7.12 -18.84 5.77
N SER A 170 -6.97 -19.82 4.90
CA SER A 170 -8.07 -20.49 4.20
C SER A 170 -7.84 -22.01 4.18
N GLU A 171 -7.10 -22.49 5.18
CA GLU A 171 -6.99 -23.89 5.56
C GLU A 171 -8.27 -24.38 6.23
#